data_AF-A0A3C2E5P9-F1
#
_entry.id   AF-A0A3C2E5P9-F1
#
_cell.length_a   1.000
_cell.length_b   1.000
_cell.length_c   1.000
_cell.angle_alpha   90.00
_cell.angle_beta   90.00
_cell.angle_gamma   90.00
#
_symmetry.space_group_name_H-M   'P 1'
#
loop_
_entity.id
_entity.type
_entity.pdbx_description
1 polymer ?
#
loop_
_entity_poly.entity_id
_entity_poly.type
_entity_poly.pdbx_seq_one_letter_code
_entity_poly.pdbx_strand_id
1 'polypeptide(L)'
;RVHFIDDDGEYSRGAVFARNRLGSGRGGADLAIALLADAGQAEDWAVSALQRLNAEGETFNFILPPSALAVEPGDTVRIVHAAGTADRVLTELSGDVQRRAVATAFTEAHTGLTGPAPRHPGGDVRPPSKAELLVLDLPLIDGEAERSGPLAAVTATPWYGVAGLHAGASAQSLTRRSLSRLPTAMGVMLDALYPAPSGRIVEQSVRLQLDRGELASVTHASLLSGANRLAVETGDGWDVIQFRDAVLINEGEWRVFGLLRGQFGSETASVVAPGARFAILDSEISPVPVFDHETGQNLVFRAGPARMAPDHDSYASATILVERADLRPLSPVHVRGRRADGNLTVSWVRRTRIGGDLWTPGDVPLGEVAEHYELKVGPAGETLKTVVVDSPFWVVDSAQELAIFGGLISTLEVEVRQVSERFGPGRAATGVFTL
;
A
#
# COMPACT_ATOMS: atom_id res chain seq x y z
N ARG A 1 -3.83 -19.66 -39.89
CA ARG A 1 -4.53 -18.83 -38.89
C ARG A 1 -5.93 -18.53 -39.41
N VAL A 2 -6.92 -18.51 -38.53
CA VAL A 2 -8.32 -18.23 -38.85
C VAL A 2 -8.72 -16.95 -38.13
N HIS A 3 -9.26 -15.99 -38.85
CA HIS A 3 -9.89 -14.79 -38.32
C HIS A 3 -11.41 -14.96 -38.34
N PHE A 4 -12.07 -14.56 -37.26
CA PHE A 4 -13.51 -14.68 -37.04
C PHE A 4 -14.02 -13.48 -36.24
N ILE A 5 -15.34 -13.38 -36.08
CA ILE A 5 -15.96 -12.41 -35.15
C ILE A 5 -16.19 -13.18 -33.85
N ASP A 6 -15.54 -12.74 -32.77
CA ASP A 6 -15.67 -13.36 -31.46
C ASP A 6 -17.09 -13.13 -30.93
N ASP A 7 -17.63 -14.12 -30.21
CA ASP A 7 -18.92 -14.02 -29.54
C ASP A 7 -18.82 -13.39 -28.14
N ASP A 8 -17.67 -12.78 -27.83
CA ASP A 8 -17.54 -11.84 -26.74
C ASP A 8 -18.63 -10.75 -26.82
N GLY A 9 -19.06 -10.23 -25.66
CA GLY A 9 -20.18 -9.26 -25.61
C GLY A 9 -19.94 -7.96 -26.40
N GLU A 10 -18.72 -7.75 -26.93
CA GLU A 10 -18.31 -6.61 -27.74
C GLU A 10 -18.21 -6.94 -29.24
N TYR A 11 -18.43 -8.21 -29.63
CA TYR A 11 -18.33 -8.74 -31.00
C TYR A 11 -17.02 -8.35 -31.71
N SER A 12 -15.92 -8.47 -30.98
CA SER A 12 -14.61 -8.04 -31.45
C SER A 12 -14.02 -9.00 -32.50
N ARG A 13 -12.95 -8.58 -33.19
CA ARG A 13 -12.29 -9.43 -34.20
C ARG A 13 -11.35 -10.43 -33.51
N GLY A 14 -11.70 -11.71 -33.53
CA GLY A 14 -10.89 -12.80 -33.02
C GLY A 14 -9.90 -13.38 -34.02
N ALA A 15 -8.84 -14.04 -33.53
CA ALA A 15 -7.91 -14.81 -34.34
C ALA A 15 -7.33 -16.01 -33.59
N VAL A 16 -7.35 -17.18 -34.21
CA VAL A 16 -6.78 -18.43 -33.67
C VAL A 16 -5.81 -19.06 -34.67
N PHE A 17 -4.92 -19.92 -34.17
CA PHE A 17 -3.93 -20.61 -34.99
C PHE A 17 -3.81 -22.09 -34.61
N ALA A 18 -3.73 -22.95 -35.61
CA ALA A 18 -3.30 -24.34 -35.47
C ALA A 18 -1.90 -24.51 -36.08
N ARG A 19 -1.08 -25.37 -35.50
CA ARG A 19 0.29 -25.66 -35.97
C ARG A 19 0.57 -27.16 -35.96
N ASN A 20 1.31 -27.64 -36.95
CA ASN A 20 1.75 -29.04 -36.98
C ASN A 20 2.84 -29.25 -35.92
N ARG A 21 2.60 -30.17 -34.97
CA ARG A 21 3.50 -30.44 -33.83
C ARG A 21 4.77 -31.22 -34.20
N LEU A 22 4.81 -31.84 -35.39
CA LEU A 22 5.92 -32.70 -35.84
C LEU A 22 6.97 -31.99 -36.71
N GLY A 23 6.87 -30.67 -36.89
CA GLY A 23 8.04 -29.82 -37.15
C GLY A 23 8.72 -29.88 -38.53
N SER A 24 7.99 -29.99 -39.65
CA SER A 24 8.61 -29.87 -40.98
C SER A 24 7.85 -29.05 -42.03
N GLY A 25 6.85 -28.24 -41.63
CA GLY A 25 6.10 -27.38 -42.57
C GLY A 25 6.80 -26.04 -42.83
N ARG A 26 7.07 -25.70 -44.09
CA ARG A 26 7.40 -24.34 -44.54
C ARG A 26 6.20 -23.73 -45.26
N GLY A 27 5.41 -22.92 -44.56
CA GLY A 27 4.26 -22.19 -45.12
C GLY A 27 3.19 -21.88 -44.07
N GLY A 28 2.34 -20.88 -44.34
CA GLY A 28 1.21 -20.52 -43.49
C GLY A 28 0.02 -20.09 -44.37
N ALA A 29 -1.17 -20.53 -44.00
CA ALA A 29 -2.42 -20.11 -44.64
C ALA A 29 -3.21 -19.20 -43.69
N ASP A 30 -3.78 -18.13 -44.24
CA ASP A 30 -4.67 -17.23 -43.52
C ASP A 30 -6.08 -17.31 -44.12
N LEU A 31 -7.05 -17.59 -43.26
CA LEU A 31 -8.46 -17.68 -43.62
C LEU A 31 -9.23 -16.63 -42.82
N ALA A 32 -9.93 -15.73 -43.50
CA ALA A 32 -10.83 -14.78 -42.87
C ALA A 32 -12.26 -15.22 -43.10
N ILE A 33 -12.96 -15.57 -42.03
CA ILE A 33 -14.34 -16.04 -42.05
C ILE A 33 -15.20 -14.97 -41.38
N ALA A 34 -16.19 -14.43 -42.09
CA ALA A 34 -17.14 -13.47 -41.54
C ALA A 34 -18.28 -14.20 -40.81
N LEU A 35 -17.95 -15.04 -39.84
CA LEU A 35 -18.89 -15.76 -39.00
C LEU A 35 -18.64 -15.45 -37.53
N LEU A 36 -19.74 -15.36 -36.78
CA LEU A 36 -19.73 -15.29 -35.32
C LEU A 36 -19.42 -16.68 -34.76
N ALA A 37 -18.43 -16.79 -33.89
CA ALA A 37 -18.07 -18.05 -33.24
C ALA A 37 -17.33 -17.80 -31.92
N ASP A 38 -17.41 -18.76 -31.01
CA ASP A 38 -16.51 -18.81 -29.86
C ASP A 38 -15.10 -19.26 -30.29
N ALA A 39 -14.10 -18.95 -29.46
CA ALA A 39 -12.71 -19.28 -29.74
C ALA A 39 -12.44 -20.79 -29.91
N GLY A 40 -13.18 -21.67 -29.22
CA GLY A 40 -13.03 -23.11 -29.34
C GLY A 40 -13.52 -23.62 -30.69
N GLN A 41 -14.70 -23.17 -31.13
CA GLN A 41 -15.21 -23.47 -32.47
C GLN A 41 -14.26 -22.98 -33.57
N ALA A 42 -13.68 -21.80 -33.41
CA ALA A 42 -12.71 -21.26 -34.35
C ALA A 42 -11.40 -22.09 -34.37
N GLU A 43 -10.97 -22.61 -33.22
CA GLU A 43 -9.78 -23.47 -33.12
C GLU A 43 -10.00 -24.80 -33.86
N ASP A 44 -11.19 -25.41 -33.73
CA ASP A 44 -11.57 -26.61 -34.49
C ASP A 44 -11.53 -26.38 -36.00
N TRP A 45 -11.96 -25.21 -36.48
CA TRP A 45 -11.83 -24.84 -37.88
C TRP A 45 -10.37 -24.70 -38.30
N ALA A 46 -9.53 -24.09 -37.47
CA ALA A 46 -8.10 -23.94 -37.74
C ALA A 46 -7.40 -25.31 -37.79
N VAL A 47 -7.72 -26.22 -36.88
CA VAL A 47 -7.20 -27.60 -36.86
C VAL A 47 -7.67 -28.39 -38.08
N SER A 48 -8.96 -28.33 -38.40
CA SER A 48 -9.54 -29.01 -39.57
C SER A 48 -8.96 -28.49 -40.89
N ALA A 49 -8.78 -27.17 -41.01
CA ALA A 49 -8.12 -26.56 -42.17
C ALA A 49 -6.65 -27.00 -42.27
N LEU A 50 -5.90 -27.02 -41.16
CA LEU A 50 -4.53 -27.48 -41.14
C LEU A 50 -4.41 -28.97 -41.53
N GLN A 51 -5.33 -29.82 -41.06
CA GLN A 51 -5.36 -31.23 -41.42
C GLN A 51 -5.66 -31.43 -42.89
N ARG A 52 -6.64 -30.70 -43.46
CA ARG A 52 -6.91 -30.73 -44.91
C ARG A 52 -5.69 -30.32 -45.73
N LEU A 53 -5.01 -29.23 -45.33
CA LEU A 53 -3.78 -28.79 -45.99
C LEU A 53 -2.63 -29.80 -45.85
N ASN A 54 -2.52 -30.50 -44.72
CA ASN A 54 -1.52 -31.57 -44.56
C ASN A 54 -1.92 -32.85 -45.32
N ALA A 55 -3.22 -33.07 -45.53
CA ALA A 55 -3.77 -34.18 -46.28
C ALA A 55 -3.81 -33.92 -47.79
N GLU A 56 -3.38 -32.75 -48.28
CA GLU A 56 -3.07 -32.50 -49.69
C GLU A 56 -1.84 -33.34 -50.10
N GLY A 57 -2.02 -34.66 -50.12
CA GLY A 57 -1.10 -35.67 -50.60
C GLY A 57 -1.71 -36.44 -51.77
N GLU A 58 -0.83 -36.87 -52.68
CA GLU A 58 -1.08 -37.73 -53.84
C GLU A 58 -2.46 -37.60 -54.50
N THR A 59 -2.53 -36.69 -55.47
CA THR A 59 -3.65 -36.60 -56.42
C THR A 59 -3.54 -37.70 -57.46
N PHE A 60 -4.61 -38.48 -57.64
CA PHE A 60 -4.70 -39.48 -58.68
C PHE A 60 -5.48 -38.92 -59.87
N ASN A 61 -4.84 -38.96 -61.04
CA ASN A 61 -5.45 -38.60 -62.31
C ASN A 61 -5.58 -39.87 -63.16
N PHE A 62 -6.79 -40.24 -63.55
CA PHE A 62 -7.04 -41.43 -64.36
C PHE A 62 -8.26 -41.25 -65.27
N ILE A 63 -8.41 -42.16 -66.22
CA ILE A 63 -9.54 -42.17 -67.16
C ILE A 63 -10.46 -43.31 -66.77
N LEU A 64 -11.75 -43.00 -66.60
CA LEU A 64 -12.77 -44.01 -66.32
C LEU A 64 -13.32 -44.60 -67.62
N PRO A 65 -13.52 -45.93 -67.68
CA PRO A 65 -14.19 -46.56 -68.82
C PRO A 65 -15.69 -46.23 -68.83
N PRO A 66 -16.37 -46.33 -69.99
CA PRO A 66 -17.82 -46.12 -70.09
C PRO A 66 -18.65 -47.00 -69.16
N SER A 67 -18.14 -48.17 -68.76
CA SER A 67 -18.80 -49.09 -67.82
C SER A 67 -18.93 -48.52 -66.40
N ALA A 68 -18.14 -47.51 -66.04
CA ALA A 68 -18.16 -46.88 -64.72
C ALA A 68 -19.06 -45.64 -64.67
N LEU A 69 -20.06 -45.52 -65.57
CA LEU A 69 -20.86 -44.30 -65.76
C LEU A 69 -21.53 -43.78 -64.46
N ALA A 70 -21.89 -44.69 -63.55
CA ALA A 70 -22.56 -44.38 -62.28
C ALA A 70 -21.69 -43.62 -61.26
N VAL A 71 -20.39 -43.52 -61.49
CA VAL A 71 -19.45 -42.83 -60.60
C VAL A 71 -19.53 -41.31 -60.80
N GLU A 72 -19.71 -40.57 -59.70
CA GLU A 72 -19.90 -39.11 -59.65
C GLU A 72 -18.89 -38.41 -58.70
N PRO A 73 -18.67 -37.08 -58.82
CA PRO A 73 -17.91 -36.33 -57.83
C PRO A 73 -18.54 -36.45 -56.45
N GLY A 74 -17.73 -36.74 -55.43
CA GLY A 74 -18.15 -37.05 -54.07
C GLY A 74 -18.08 -38.55 -53.73
N ASP A 75 -18.02 -39.42 -54.72
CA ASP A 75 -17.87 -40.86 -54.48
C ASP A 75 -16.47 -41.21 -53.97
N THR A 76 -16.42 -42.14 -53.02
CA THR A 76 -15.16 -42.73 -52.54
C THR A 76 -14.76 -43.89 -53.45
N VAL A 77 -13.56 -43.81 -54.02
CA VAL A 77 -12.96 -44.86 -54.85
C VAL A 77 -11.73 -45.44 -54.18
N ARG A 78 -11.58 -46.76 -54.28
CA ARG A 78 -10.39 -47.49 -53.85
C ARG A 78 -9.44 -47.68 -55.03
N ILE A 79 -8.25 -47.09 -54.94
CA ILE A 79 -7.23 -47.14 -55.99
C ILE A 79 -6.13 -48.11 -55.54
N VAL A 80 -5.97 -49.21 -56.28
CA VAL A 80 -4.90 -50.20 -56.07
C VAL A 80 -3.79 -49.93 -57.07
N HIS A 81 -2.59 -49.65 -56.61
CA HIS A 81 -1.41 -49.36 -57.44
C HIS A 81 -0.15 -49.99 -56.84
N ALA A 82 0.99 -49.90 -57.56
CA ALA A 82 2.21 -50.62 -57.20
C ALA A 82 2.80 -50.28 -55.82
N ALA A 83 2.53 -49.07 -55.31
CA ALA A 83 3.00 -48.62 -54.00
C ALA A 83 2.01 -48.95 -52.85
N GLY A 84 0.81 -49.42 -53.16
CA GLY A 84 -0.20 -49.80 -52.16
C GLY A 84 -1.64 -49.55 -52.61
N THR A 85 -2.55 -49.64 -51.64
CA THR A 85 -3.97 -49.36 -51.83
C THR A 85 -4.32 -48.06 -51.11
N ALA A 86 -5.07 -47.19 -51.78
CA ALA A 86 -5.46 -45.88 -51.27
C ALA A 86 -6.95 -45.62 -51.52
N ASP A 87 -7.69 -45.28 -50.45
CA ASP A 87 -9.06 -44.81 -50.57
C ASP A 87 -9.04 -43.28 -50.80
N ARG A 88 -9.76 -42.81 -51.82
CA ARG A 88 -9.76 -41.41 -52.29
C ARG A 88 -11.18 -40.97 -52.63
N VAL A 89 -11.45 -39.68 -52.57
CA VAL A 89 -12.73 -39.11 -53.00
C VAL A 89 -12.56 -38.43 -54.35
N LEU A 90 -13.49 -38.68 -55.26
CA LEU A 90 -13.53 -38.02 -56.56
C LEU A 90 -13.94 -36.56 -56.40
N THR A 91 -13.10 -35.64 -56.84
CA THR A 91 -13.36 -34.20 -56.73
C THR A 91 -13.73 -33.57 -58.06
N GLU A 92 -13.26 -34.14 -59.17
CA GLU A 92 -13.50 -33.61 -60.51
C GLU A 92 -13.73 -34.73 -61.51
N LEU A 93 -14.67 -34.50 -62.42
CA LEU A 93 -14.98 -35.35 -63.56
C LEU A 93 -15.18 -34.45 -64.79
N SER A 94 -14.46 -34.72 -65.88
CA SER A 94 -14.56 -33.96 -67.13
C SER A 94 -14.54 -34.86 -68.38
N GLY A 95 -15.27 -34.44 -69.42
CA GLY A 95 -15.41 -35.15 -70.71
C GLY A 95 -16.66 -36.03 -70.80
N ASP A 96 -17.12 -36.30 -72.03
CA ASP A 96 -18.43 -36.93 -72.27
C ASP A 96 -18.34 -38.45 -72.54
N VAL A 97 -17.30 -38.91 -73.24
CA VAL A 97 -17.13 -40.33 -73.65
C VAL A 97 -15.98 -41.02 -72.91
N GLN A 98 -14.86 -40.31 -72.73
CA GLN A 98 -13.77 -40.72 -71.83
C GLN A 98 -13.70 -39.74 -70.69
N ARG A 99 -14.24 -40.14 -69.53
CA ARG A 99 -14.33 -39.26 -68.37
C ARG A 99 -12.99 -39.25 -67.64
N ARG A 100 -12.33 -38.12 -67.64
CA ARG A 100 -11.12 -37.86 -66.84
C ARG A 100 -11.57 -37.59 -65.41
N ALA A 101 -10.97 -38.30 -64.48
CA ALA A 101 -11.31 -38.25 -63.07
C ALA A 101 -10.08 -37.79 -62.27
N VAL A 102 -10.32 -36.89 -61.32
CA VAL A 102 -9.35 -36.46 -60.32
C VAL A 102 -9.85 -36.94 -58.97
N ALA A 103 -9.03 -37.72 -58.26
CA ALA A 103 -9.33 -38.20 -56.92
C ALA A 103 -8.26 -37.74 -55.92
N THR A 104 -8.69 -37.20 -54.79
CA THR A 104 -7.81 -36.66 -53.74
C THR A 104 -8.10 -37.32 -52.39
N ALA A 105 -7.22 -37.09 -51.41
CA ALA A 105 -7.40 -37.62 -50.07
C ALA A 105 -8.65 -37.02 -49.40
N PHE A 106 -9.42 -37.87 -48.73
CA PHE A 106 -10.48 -37.44 -47.84
C PHE A 106 -9.96 -37.40 -46.41
N THR A 107 -10.19 -36.30 -45.72
CA THR A 107 -9.97 -36.20 -44.27
C THR A 107 -11.35 -36.22 -43.62
N GLU A 108 -11.59 -37.16 -42.70
CA GLU A 108 -12.79 -37.11 -41.87
C GLU A 108 -12.86 -35.75 -41.16
N ALA A 109 -14.03 -35.12 -41.19
CA ALA A 109 -14.24 -33.89 -40.43
C ALA A 109 -14.03 -34.19 -38.95
N HIS A 110 -13.18 -33.40 -38.27
CA HIS A 110 -13.09 -33.46 -36.82
C HIS A 110 -14.45 -33.07 -36.24
N THR A 111 -15.14 -34.03 -35.63
CA THR A 111 -16.32 -33.78 -34.80
C THR A 111 -15.85 -33.46 -33.38
N GLY A 112 -15.48 -32.19 -33.14
CA GLY A 112 -15.31 -31.65 -31.80
C GLY A 112 -16.66 -31.44 -31.12
N LEU A 113 -16.73 -31.63 -29.81
CA LEU A 113 -17.85 -31.13 -29.02
C LEU A 113 -17.76 -29.61 -28.97
N THR A 114 -18.63 -28.93 -29.70
CA THR A 114 -18.70 -27.47 -29.77
C THR A 114 -19.71 -26.94 -28.75
N GLY A 115 -19.29 -25.98 -27.95
CA GLY A 115 -20.10 -25.32 -26.92
C GLY A 115 -19.21 -24.45 -26.04
N PRO A 116 -19.78 -23.49 -25.31
CA PRO A 116 -18.99 -22.63 -24.43
C PRO A 116 -18.22 -23.52 -23.45
N ALA A 117 -16.89 -23.52 -23.55
CA ALA A 117 -16.08 -24.01 -22.44
C ALA A 117 -16.54 -23.20 -21.22
N PRO A 118 -16.98 -23.84 -20.12
CA PRO A 118 -17.40 -23.10 -18.95
C PRO A 118 -16.21 -22.27 -18.50
N ARG A 119 -16.24 -20.97 -18.81
CA ARG A 119 -15.40 -20.00 -18.11
C ARG A 119 -15.79 -20.21 -16.66
N HIS A 120 -14.82 -20.47 -15.79
CA HIS A 120 -15.08 -20.47 -14.36
C HIS A 120 -15.99 -19.27 -14.07
N PRO A 121 -17.08 -19.44 -13.29
CA PRO A 121 -17.83 -18.28 -12.82
C PRO A 121 -16.78 -17.30 -12.33
N GLY A 122 -16.74 -16.08 -12.88
CA GLY A 122 -15.92 -15.02 -12.30
C GLY A 122 -16.20 -15.07 -10.81
N GLY A 123 -15.16 -15.37 -10.01
CA GLY A 123 -15.34 -15.92 -8.67
C GLY A 123 -16.38 -15.12 -7.89
N ASP A 124 -17.19 -15.81 -7.07
CA ASP A 124 -18.30 -15.25 -6.28
C ASP A 124 -18.15 -13.73 -6.10
N VAL A 125 -19.03 -12.92 -6.69
CA VAL A 125 -19.08 -11.49 -6.43
C VAL A 125 -19.53 -11.30 -5.00
N ARG A 126 -18.60 -11.43 -4.06
CA ARG A 126 -18.82 -11.16 -2.64
C ARG A 126 -18.80 -9.65 -2.48
N PRO A 127 -19.76 -9.06 -1.74
CA PRO A 127 -19.66 -7.65 -1.37
C PRO A 127 -18.30 -7.46 -0.69
N PRO A 128 -17.55 -6.38 -1.02
CA PRO A 128 -16.25 -6.19 -0.42
C PRO A 128 -16.40 -6.02 1.08
N SER A 129 -15.45 -6.59 1.81
CA SER A 129 -15.37 -6.44 3.26
C SER A 129 -15.33 -4.96 3.64
N LYS A 130 -16.00 -4.67 4.75
CA LYS A 130 -15.91 -3.36 5.39
C LYS A 130 -14.47 -3.14 5.87
N ALA A 131 -13.93 -1.98 5.55
CA ALA A 131 -12.62 -1.58 6.04
C ALA A 131 -12.68 -1.18 7.51
N GLU A 132 -11.52 -1.19 8.15
CA GLU A 132 -11.24 -0.48 9.39
C GLU A 132 -10.09 0.50 9.13
N LEU A 133 -10.12 1.64 9.81
CA LEU A 133 -9.21 2.77 9.55
C LEU A 133 -8.76 3.41 10.86
N LEU A 134 -7.45 3.56 11.00
CA LEU A 134 -6.81 4.48 11.94
C LEU A 134 -6.06 5.55 11.15
N VAL A 135 -6.18 6.81 11.60
CA VAL A 135 -5.44 7.94 11.04
C VAL A 135 -4.50 8.45 12.11
N LEU A 136 -3.19 8.39 11.82
CA LEU A 136 -2.13 8.59 12.78
C LEU A 136 -1.37 9.87 12.43
N ASP A 137 -1.70 10.96 13.11
CA ASP A 137 -0.92 12.20 13.04
C ASP A 137 0.33 12.05 13.91
N LEU A 138 1.41 11.57 13.28
CA LEU A 138 2.67 11.22 13.93
C LEU A 138 3.78 12.20 13.59
N PRO A 139 4.78 12.39 14.50
CA PRO A 139 6.07 12.95 14.14
C PRO A 139 6.71 12.21 12.96
N LEU A 140 7.71 12.83 12.31
CA LEU A 140 8.52 12.14 11.28
C LEU A 140 9.16 10.87 11.87
N ILE A 141 9.12 9.78 11.11
CA ILE A 141 9.68 8.48 11.48
C ILE A 141 10.68 8.04 10.41
N ASP A 142 11.53 7.04 10.70
CA ASP A 142 12.40 6.40 9.69
C ASP A 142 13.29 7.34 8.85
N GLY A 143 13.78 8.43 9.45
CA GLY A 143 14.67 9.36 8.74
C GLY A 143 13.97 10.10 7.59
N GLU A 144 12.64 10.14 7.58
CA GLU A 144 11.87 10.97 6.67
C GLU A 144 12.35 12.43 6.72
N ALA A 145 12.49 13.06 5.55
CA ALA A 145 12.72 14.49 5.45
C ALA A 145 11.41 15.28 5.46
N GLU A 146 10.35 14.73 4.87
CA GLU A 146 9.01 15.30 4.78
C GLU A 146 7.98 14.20 4.51
N ARG A 147 6.79 14.30 5.13
CA ARG A 147 5.65 13.37 4.91
C ARG A 147 4.41 14.10 4.38
N SER A 148 4.21 15.36 4.78
CA SER A 148 3.09 16.22 4.37
C SER A 148 1.71 15.73 4.84
N GLY A 149 1.64 15.11 6.02
CA GLY A 149 0.36 14.68 6.60
C GLY A 149 0.46 13.46 7.53
N PRO A 150 -0.70 12.96 7.98
CA PRO A 150 -0.78 11.76 8.80
C PRO A 150 -0.48 10.48 8.00
N LEU A 151 -0.27 9.40 8.73
CA LEU A 151 -0.28 8.03 8.21
C LEU A 151 -1.69 7.43 8.34
N ALA A 152 -2.04 6.48 7.49
CA ALA A 152 -3.27 5.70 7.62
C ALA A 152 -2.96 4.21 7.68
N ALA A 153 -3.45 3.56 8.72
CA ALA A 153 -3.49 2.12 8.84
C ALA A 153 -4.89 1.64 8.44
N VAL A 154 -4.95 0.74 7.46
CA VAL A 154 -6.21 0.24 6.90
C VAL A 154 -6.15 -1.26 6.78
N THR A 155 -7.19 -1.94 7.27
CA THR A 155 -7.34 -3.39 7.11
C THR A 155 -8.76 -3.75 6.69
N ALA A 156 -8.93 -4.97 6.20
CA ALA A 156 -10.23 -5.59 5.94
C ALA A 156 -10.05 -7.12 5.84
N THR A 157 -11.08 -7.87 6.24
CA THR A 157 -11.06 -9.33 6.20
C THR A 157 -12.30 -9.87 5.47
N PRO A 158 -12.15 -10.59 4.34
CA PRO A 158 -10.95 -10.67 3.49
C PRO A 158 -10.48 -9.33 2.92
N TRP A 159 -9.18 -9.25 2.58
CA TRP A 159 -8.60 -8.08 1.90
C TRP A 159 -9.10 -7.98 0.45
N TYR A 160 -9.50 -6.78 0.03
CA TYR A 160 -10.11 -6.53 -1.29
C TYR A 160 -9.10 -6.04 -2.35
N GLY A 161 -7.80 -6.10 -2.05
CA GLY A 161 -6.70 -5.84 -2.99
C GLY A 161 -6.07 -4.45 -2.84
N VAL A 162 -6.84 -3.38 -3.07
CA VAL A 162 -6.35 -2.00 -2.95
C VAL A 162 -7.38 -1.13 -2.24
N ALA A 163 -6.95 -0.42 -1.21
CA ALA A 163 -7.74 0.61 -0.53
C ALA A 163 -7.44 2.00 -1.07
N GLY A 164 -8.49 2.76 -1.38
CA GLY A 164 -8.42 4.18 -1.67
C GLY A 164 -8.53 5.01 -0.40
N LEU A 165 -7.51 5.81 -0.12
CA LEU A 165 -7.45 6.72 1.02
C LEU A 165 -7.91 8.11 0.58
N HIS A 166 -8.93 8.63 1.23
CA HIS A 166 -9.57 9.90 0.90
C HIS A 166 -9.57 10.82 2.12
N ALA A 167 -9.47 12.13 1.87
CA ALA A 167 -9.60 13.15 2.91
C ALA A 167 -10.30 14.39 2.36
N GLY A 168 -11.04 15.10 3.21
CA GLY A 168 -11.68 16.37 2.91
C GLY A 168 -12.34 16.99 4.15
N ALA A 169 -12.74 18.25 4.04
CA ALA A 169 -13.41 18.97 5.14
C ALA A 169 -14.80 18.39 5.49
N SER A 170 -15.41 17.63 4.58
CA SER A 170 -16.66 16.91 4.81
C SER A 170 -16.73 15.64 3.95
N ALA A 171 -17.74 14.81 4.20
CA ALA A 171 -18.00 13.62 3.38
C ALA A 171 -18.25 13.93 1.88
N GLN A 172 -18.68 15.16 1.57
CA GLN A 172 -18.96 15.60 0.19
C GLN A 172 -17.73 16.19 -0.52
N SER A 173 -16.68 16.57 0.21
CA SER A 173 -15.45 17.16 -0.35
C SER A 173 -14.27 16.19 -0.34
N LEU A 174 -14.55 14.88 -0.19
CA LEU A 174 -13.52 13.85 -0.18
C LEU A 174 -12.80 13.77 -1.52
N THR A 175 -11.47 13.93 -1.46
CA THR A 175 -10.59 13.67 -2.60
C THR A 175 -9.65 12.52 -2.28
N ARG A 176 -9.33 11.70 -3.28
CA ARG A 176 -8.40 10.57 -3.09
C ARG A 176 -6.98 11.14 -2.93
N ARG A 177 -6.35 10.83 -1.80
CA ARG A 177 -5.00 11.30 -1.43
C ARG A 177 -3.92 10.28 -1.74
N SER A 178 -4.21 9.01 -1.50
CA SER A 178 -3.25 7.91 -1.70
C SER A 178 -3.96 6.57 -1.85
N LEU A 179 -3.17 5.51 -2.04
CA LEU A 179 -3.64 4.13 -2.14
C LEU A 179 -2.84 3.28 -1.16
N SER A 180 -3.51 2.36 -0.46
CA SER A 180 -2.84 1.27 0.26
C SER A 180 -3.06 -0.05 -0.49
N ARG A 181 -1.98 -0.79 -0.73
CA ARG A 181 -2.01 -2.07 -1.46
C ARG A 181 -2.02 -3.28 -0.52
N LEU A 182 -1.55 -3.09 0.71
CA LEU A 182 -1.47 -4.13 1.72
C LEU A 182 -2.24 -3.70 2.96
N PRO A 183 -2.95 -4.62 3.62
CA PRO A 183 -3.65 -4.33 4.86
C PRO A 183 -2.67 -4.16 6.01
N THR A 184 -2.73 -3.04 6.72
CA THR A 184 -1.88 -2.78 7.90
C THR A 184 -2.34 -3.63 9.09
N ALA A 185 -1.40 -4.21 9.82
CA ALA A 185 -1.70 -4.87 11.09
C ALA A 185 -2.10 -3.85 12.17
N MET A 186 -3.26 -4.08 12.79
CA MET A 186 -3.84 -3.24 13.83
C MET A 186 -4.34 -4.13 14.97
N GLY A 187 -4.72 -3.48 16.07
CA GLY A 187 -5.29 -4.16 17.20
C GLY A 187 -5.59 -3.25 18.38
N VAL A 188 -5.78 -3.87 19.54
CA VAL A 188 -6.07 -3.18 20.81
C VAL A 188 -5.15 -3.64 21.93
N MET A 189 -4.80 -2.73 22.82
CA MET A 189 -4.05 -3.03 24.04
C MET A 189 -4.96 -3.68 25.07
N LEU A 190 -4.53 -4.78 25.68
CA LEU A 190 -5.31 -5.48 26.71
C LEU A 190 -4.91 -5.05 28.13
N ASP A 191 -3.70 -4.54 28.31
CA ASP A 191 -3.21 -4.00 29.59
C ASP A 191 -2.94 -2.51 29.48
N ALA A 192 -2.87 -1.83 30.63
CA ALA A 192 -2.51 -0.41 30.69
C ALA A 192 -1.03 -0.20 30.34
N LEU A 193 -0.74 0.89 29.64
CA LEU A 193 0.63 1.27 29.27
C LEU A 193 1.03 2.54 30.03
N TYR A 194 1.79 2.34 31.11
CA TYR A 194 2.32 3.39 32.00
C TYR A 194 3.41 4.25 31.35
N PRO A 195 3.58 5.52 31.77
CA PRO A 195 4.68 6.38 31.32
C PRO A 195 6.06 5.77 31.55
N ALA A 196 7.01 6.09 30.68
CA ALA A 196 8.39 5.63 30.77
C ALA A 196 9.39 6.74 30.43
N PRO A 197 10.63 6.67 30.95
CA PRO A 197 11.69 7.60 30.55
C PRO A 197 12.01 7.49 29.05
N SER A 198 12.20 8.64 28.40
CA SER A 198 12.64 8.69 26.99
C SER A 198 14.03 8.08 26.82
N GLY A 199 14.25 7.42 25.68
CA GLY A 199 15.55 6.86 25.28
C GLY A 199 16.06 5.68 26.12
N ARG A 200 15.20 5.04 26.93
CA ARG A 200 15.57 3.88 27.76
C ARG A 200 14.65 2.71 27.51
N ILE A 201 15.24 1.52 27.37
CA ILE A 201 14.47 0.27 27.36
C ILE A 201 13.93 0.06 28.77
N VAL A 202 12.62 -0.09 28.88
CA VAL A 202 11.95 -0.44 30.13
C VAL A 202 11.44 -1.88 30.08
N GLU A 203 11.59 -2.61 31.17
CA GLU A 203 11.13 -4.00 31.30
C GLU A 203 9.63 -4.09 31.60
N GLN A 204 8.86 -3.10 31.14
CA GLN A 204 7.40 -3.16 31.16
C GLN A 204 6.93 -4.19 30.13
N SER A 205 5.91 -4.97 30.49
CA SER A 205 5.24 -5.90 29.58
C SER A 205 3.80 -5.46 29.34
N VAL A 206 3.31 -5.62 28.12
CA VAL A 206 1.91 -5.35 27.78
C VAL A 206 1.37 -6.44 26.88
N ARG A 207 0.13 -6.86 27.11
CA ARG A 207 -0.62 -7.72 26.20
C ARG A 207 -1.34 -6.91 25.12
N LEU A 208 -1.30 -7.42 23.90
CA LEU A 208 -1.90 -6.87 22.69
C LEU A 208 -2.80 -7.92 22.07
N GLN A 209 -3.98 -7.52 21.61
CA GLN A 209 -4.81 -8.31 20.71
C GLN A 209 -4.60 -7.79 19.29
N LEU A 210 -4.09 -8.64 18.40
CA LEU A 210 -3.93 -8.34 16.98
C LEU A 210 -5.12 -8.89 16.20
N ASP A 211 -5.57 -8.11 15.21
CA ASP A 211 -6.63 -8.55 14.29
C ASP A 211 -6.09 -9.50 13.20
N ARG A 212 -4.80 -9.35 12.88
CA ARG A 212 -4.08 -10.13 11.87
C ARG A 212 -2.57 -10.03 12.05
N GLY A 213 -1.85 -10.95 11.45
CA GLY A 213 -0.39 -10.95 11.41
C GLY A 213 0.24 -11.58 12.65
N GLU A 214 1.57 -11.54 12.69
CA GLU A 214 2.37 -12.13 13.75
C GLU A 214 3.41 -11.11 14.22
N LEU A 215 3.80 -11.20 15.49
CA LEU A 215 4.88 -10.40 16.05
C LEU A 215 6.12 -11.27 16.22
N ALA A 216 7.30 -10.68 16.02
CA ALA A 216 8.58 -11.36 16.19
C ALA A 216 9.46 -10.64 17.21
N SER A 217 10.22 -11.42 17.97
CA SER A 217 11.28 -10.87 18.82
C SER A 217 12.47 -10.44 17.96
N VAL A 218 13.14 -9.36 18.36
CA VAL A 218 14.29 -8.80 17.65
C VAL A 218 15.49 -8.64 18.57
N THR A 219 16.69 -8.59 17.99
CA THR A 219 17.90 -8.32 18.77
C THR A 219 17.89 -6.90 19.32
N HIS A 220 18.66 -6.67 20.39
CA HIS A 220 18.85 -5.32 20.94
C HIS A 220 19.33 -4.32 19.87
N ALA A 221 20.27 -4.72 19.02
CA ALA A 221 20.79 -3.86 17.95
C ALA A 221 19.70 -3.52 16.91
N SER A 222 18.88 -4.50 16.53
CA SER A 222 17.76 -4.30 15.61
C SER A 222 16.71 -3.35 16.21
N LEU A 223 16.40 -3.48 17.50
CA LEU A 223 15.51 -2.58 18.22
C LEU A 223 16.03 -1.14 18.18
N LEU A 224 17.30 -0.92 18.49
CA LEU A 224 17.92 0.41 18.43
C LEU A 224 18.03 0.95 17.00
N SER A 225 18.01 0.07 16.00
CA SER A 225 17.99 0.44 14.58
C SER A 225 16.57 0.71 14.05
N GLY A 226 15.54 0.61 14.88
CA GLY A 226 14.18 0.98 14.49
C GLY A 226 13.18 -0.16 14.32
N ALA A 227 13.52 -1.41 14.64
CA ALA A 227 12.61 -2.53 14.47
C ALA A 227 11.43 -2.52 15.47
N ASN A 228 10.35 -3.23 15.12
CA ASN A 228 9.21 -3.49 16.00
C ASN A 228 8.49 -2.23 16.51
N ARG A 229 8.18 -1.29 15.61
CA ARG A 229 7.46 -0.07 15.95
C ARG A 229 5.95 -0.23 15.95
N LEU A 230 5.32 0.35 16.95
CA LEU A 230 3.87 0.48 17.07
C LEU A 230 3.53 1.95 17.30
N ALA A 231 2.45 2.44 16.71
CA ALA A 231 1.81 3.67 17.14
C ALA A 231 0.60 3.32 18.00
N VAL A 232 0.62 3.78 19.25
CA VAL A 232 -0.43 3.55 20.25
C VAL A 232 -1.25 4.82 20.42
N GLU A 233 -2.57 4.69 20.35
CA GLU A 233 -3.49 5.79 20.61
C GLU A 233 -3.44 6.20 22.09
N THR A 234 -3.39 7.50 22.34
CA THR A 234 -3.35 8.10 23.67
C THR A 234 -4.39 9.21 23.78
N GLY A 235 -4.63 9.74 24.99
CA GLY A 235 -5.50 10.90 25.17
C GLY A 235 -5.01 12.17 24.47
N ASP A 236 -3.70 12.24 24.16
CA ASP A 236 -3.01 13.42 23.64
C ASP A 236 -2.56 13.24 22.17
N GLY A 237 -3.10 12.24 21.46
CA GLY A 237 -2.68 11.85 20.11
C GLY A 237 -2.07 10.46 20.10
N TRP A 238 -0.84 10.31 19.64
CA TRP A 238 -0.21 9.00 19.42
C TRP A 238 1.17 8.90 20.06
N ASP A 239 1.48 7.75 20.64
CA ASP A 239 2.81 7.40 21.15
C ASP A 239 3.45 6.31 20.28
N VAL A 240 4.61 6.60 19.71
CA VAL A 240 5.44 5.65 18.97
C VAL A 240 6.31 4.88 19.95
N ILE A 241 6.08 3.57 19.99
CA ILE A 241 6.78 2.65 20.88
C ILE A 241 7.50 1.57 20.08
N GLN A 242 8.51 0.95 20.67
CA GLN A 242 9.12 -0.27 20.15
C GLN A 242 9.12 -1.37 21.19
N PHE A 243 9.20 -2.62 20.77
CA PHE A 243 9.33 -3.78 21.67
C PHE A 243 10.43 -4.73 21.22
N ARG A 244 11.22 -5.24 22.17
CA ARG A 244 12.28 -6.21 21.90
C ARG A 244 11.72 -7.61 21.70
N ASP A 245 10.90 -8.04 22.65
CA ASP A 245 10.46 -9.42 22.75
C ASP A 245 8.95 -9.52 22.53
N ALA A 246 8.52 -10.60 21.87
CA ALA A 246 7.12 -10.92 21.61
C ALA A 246 6.87 -12.41 21.82
N VAL A 247 5.83 -12.74 22.57
CA VAL A 247 5.40 -14.11 22.86
C VAL A 247 3.91 -14.25 22.59
N LEU A 248 3.54 -15.20 21.73
CA LEU A 248 2.14 -15.56 21.48
C LEU A 248 1.58 -16.28 22.72
N ILE A 249 0.50 -15.74 23.29
CA ILE A 249 -0.19 -16.32 24.46
C ILE A 249 -1.41 -17.11 24.01
N ASN A 250 -2.18 -16.58 23.07
CA ASN A 250 -3.39 -17.19 22.53
C ASN A 250 -3.63 -16.69 21.09
N GLU A 251 -4.69 -17.13 20.42
CA GLU A 251 -5.03 -16.69 19.06
C GLU A 251 -5.12 -15.16 18.95
N GLY A 252 -4.14 -14.55 18.27
CA GLY A 252 -4.00 -13.10 18.14
C GLY A 252 -3.61 -12.35 19.42
N GLU A 253 -3.51 -13.01 20.58
CA GLU A 253 -3.08 -12.40 21.84
C GLU A 253 -1.57 -12.57 22.03
N TRP A 254 -0.85 -11.45 22.05
CA TRP A 254 0.60 -11.40 22.20
C TRP A 254 0.97 -10.65 23.48
N ARG A 255 2.03 -11.09 24.16
CA ARG A 255 2.71 -10.27 25.17
C ARG A 255 4.01 -9.75 24.60
N VAL A 256 4.17 -8.43 24.65
CA VAL A 256 5.40 -7.73 24.29
C VAL A 256 6.09 -7.16 25.52
N PHE A 257 7.42 -7.09 25.51
CA PHE A 257 8.23 -6.53 26.59
C PHE A 257 9.59 -6.01 26.08
N GLY A 258 10.33 -5.35 26.98
CA GLY A 258 11.54 -4.62 26.59
C GLY A 258 11.19 -3.41 25.73
N LEU A 259 10.36 -2.52 26.25
CA LEU A 259 9.76 -1.43 25.49
C LEU A 259 10.67 -0.21 25.40
N LEU A 260 10.72 0.43 24.24
CA LEU A 260 11.15 1.83 24.08
C LEU A 260 9.92 2.69 23.85
N ARG A 261 9.82 3.82 24.53
CA ARG A 261 8.63 4.69 24.52
C ARG A 261 8.97 6.09 24.05
N GLY A 262 8.00 6.78 23.48
CA GLY A 262 8.15 8.19 23.13
C GLY A 262 9.11 8.44 21.98
N GLN A 263 9.24 7.48 21.05
CA GLN A 263 10.17 7.60 19.93
C GLN A 263 9.80 8.81 19.05
N PHE A 264 10.80 9.44 18.44
CA PHE A 264 10.60 10.60 17.57
C PHE A 264 9.92 11.81 18.24
N GLY A 265 9.99 11.90 19.56
CA GLY A 265 9.35 12.98 20.30
C GLY A 265 7.86 12.77 20.54
N SER A 266 7.38 11.51 20.55
CA SER A 266 5.99 11.16 20.83
C SER A 266 5.70 10.91 22.32
N GLU A 267 6.63 11.24 23.22
CA GLU A 267 6.51 10.94 24.65
C GLU A 267 5.14 11.36 25.21
N THR A 268 4.48 10.47 25.96
CA THR A 268 3.26 10.80 26.71
C THR A 268 3.52 10.67 28.20
N ALA A 269 3.06 11.65 28.97
CA ALA A 269 3.11 11.62 30.44
C ALA A 269 1.91 10.89 31.06
N SER A 270 0.91 10.56 30.23
CA SER A 270 -0.36 9.96 30.66
C SER A 270 -0.29 8.44 30.61
N VAL A 271 -0.98 7.77 31.53
CA VAL A 271 -1.21 6.32 31.44
C VAL A 271 -2.17 6.07 30.28
N VAL A 272 -1.78 5.20 29.35
CA VAL A 272 -2.67 4.74 28.29
C VAL A 272 -3.53 3.61 28.85
N ALA A 273 -4.85 3.77 28.74
CA ALA A 273 -5.81 2.82 29.26
C ALA A 273 -5.86 1.53 28.42
N PRO A 274 -6.24 0.38 29.03
CA PRO A 274 -6.65 -0.79 28.26
C PRO A 274 -7.74 -0.44 27.24
N GLY A 275 -7.73 -1.11 26.10
CA GLY A 275 -8.62 -0.84 24.97
C GLY A 275 -8.09 0.21 23.99
N ALA A 276 -6.94 0.86 24.27
CA ALA A 276 -6.29 1.75 23.32
C ALA A 276 -5.95 1.02 22.02
N ARG A 277 -6.26 1.64 20.88
CA ARG A 277 -5.98 1.07 19.56
C ARG A 277 -4.51 1.29 19.21
N PHE A 278 -3.95 0.39 18.41
CA PHE A 278 -2.61 0.57 17.87
C PHE A 278 -2.54 0.11 16.42
N ALA A 279 -1.53 0.60 15.70
CA ALA A 279 -1.13 0.09 14.40
C ALA A 279 0.36 -0.24 14.41
N ILE A 280 0.74 -1.28 13.67
CA ILE A 280 2.15 -1.57 13.39
C ILE A 280 2.67 -0.52 12.38
N LEU A 281 3.84 0.03 12.68
CA LEU A 281 4.52 0.97 11.78
C LEU A 281 5.57 0.22 10.97
N ASP A 282 5.18 -0.25 9.79
CA ASP A 282 6.01 -0.94 8.83
C ASP A 282 5.79 -0.39 7.41
N SER A 283 6.25 -1.09 6.38
CA SER A 283 6.07 -0.68 4.98
C SER A 283 4.64 -0.75 4.46
N GLU A 284 3.69 -1.30 5.22
CA GLU A 284 2.28 -1.47 4.83
C GLU A 284 1.44 -0.25 5.21
N ILE A 285 1.92 0.61 6.11
CA ILE A 285 1.25 1.87 6.45
C ILE A 285 1.42 2.89 5.33
N SER A 286 0.37 3.65 5.03
CA SER A 286 0.36 4.55 3.87
C SER A 286 0.22 6.01 4.29
N PRO A 287 1.04 6.95 3.77
CA PRO A 287 0.85 8.37 4.02
C PRO A 287 -0.43 8.87 3.37
N VAL A 288 -1.09 9.83 4.03
CA VAL A 288 -2.26 10.53 3.51
C VAL A 288 -1.94 12.02 3.46
N PRO A 289 -1.42 12.52 2.32
CA PRO A 289 -1.06 13.93 2.20
C PRO A 289 -2.27 14.84 2.42
N VAL A 290 -2.03 15.92 3.16
CA VAL A 290 -2.98 17.01 3.40
C VAL A 290 -2.38 18.31 2.90
N PHE A 291 -3.23 19.27 2.52
CA PHE A 291 -2.79 20.59 2.12
C PHE A 291 -2.49 21.47 3.33
N ASP A 292 -1.62 22.47 3.17
CA ASP A 292 -1.25 23.34 4.28
C ASP A 292 -2.45 24.08 4.89
N HIS A 293 -3.42 24.49 4.07
CA HIS A 293 -4.65 25.14 4.55
C HIS A 293 -5.59 24.22 5.34
N GLU A 294 -5.40 22.89 5.26
CA GLU A 294 -6.18 21.91 6.01
C GLU A 294 -5.60 21.67 7.43
N THR A 295 -4.42 22.23 7.72
CA THR A 295 -3.78 22.19 9.05
C THR A 295 -4.64 22.92 10.08
N GLY A 296 -4.80 22.33 11.26
CA GLY A 296 -5.64 22.84 12.34
C GLY A 296 -7.15 22.68 12.10
N GLN A 297 -7.55 21.95 11.06
CA GLN A 297 -8.97 21.65 10.78
C GLN A 297 -9.32 20.21 11.13
N ASN A 298 -10.59 19.99 11.46
CA ASN A 298 -11.16 18.65 11.54
C ASN A 298 -11.43 18.14 10.13
N LEU A 299 -10.67 17.14 9.68
CA LEU A 299 -10.88 16.50 8.38
C LEU A 299 -11.56 15.15 8.54
N VAL A 300 -12.42 14.83 7.58
CA VAL A 300 -13.00 13.50 7.39
C VAL A 300 -12.06 12.70 6.51
N PHE A 301 -11.56 11.59 7.03
CA PHE A 301 -10.81 10.58 6.31
C PHE A 301 -11.69 9.39 6.03
N ARG A 302 -11.57 8.82 4.81
CA ARG A 302 -12.24 7.57 4.45
C ARG A 302 -11.32 6.61 3.74
N ALA A 303 -11.47 5.33 4.06
CA ALA A 303 -10.70 4.25 3.44
C ALA A 303 -11.60 3.06 3.09
N GLY A 304 -11.43 2.52 1.90
CA GLY A 304 -12.24 1.41 1.40
C GLY A 304 -11.77 0.95 0.02
N PRO A 305 -12.44 -0.03 -0.61
CA PRO A 305 -12.03 -0.57 -1.90
C PRO A 305 -11.89 0.51 -2.97
N ALA A 306 -10.70 0.64 -3.57
CA ALA A 306 -10.37 1.71 -4.51
C ALA A 306 -11.25 1.71 -5.78
N ARG A 307 -11.87 0.57 -6.09
CA ARG A 307 -12.81 0.39 -7.22
C ARG A 307 -14.23 0.91 -6.94
N MET A 308 -14.50 1.34 -5.71
CA MET A 308 -15.82 1.82 -5.28
C MET A 308 -15.76 3.29 -4.87
N ALA A 309 -16.91 3.96 -4.94
CA ALA A 309 -17.06 5.34 -4.49
C ALA A 309 -16.88 5.45 -2.96
N PRO A 310 -16.34 6.58 -2.46
CA PRO A 310 -16.01 6.75 -1.03
C PRO A 310 -17.23 6.89 -0.10
N ASP A 311 -18.44 6.94 -0.65
CA ASP A 311 -19.71 6.89 0.06
C ASP A 311 -20.30 5.47 0.22
N HIS A 312 -19.67 4.47 -0.38
CA HIS A 312 -20.09 3.06 -0.26
C HIS A 312 -19.90 2.51 1.16
N ASP A 313 -20.82 1.66 1.63
CA ASP A 313 -20.86 1.07 2.99
C ASP A 313 -19.60 0.28 3.40
N SER A 314 -18.79 -0.14 2.43
CA SER A 314 -17.52 -0.82 2.68
C SER A 314 -16.41 0.12 3.19
N TYR A 315 -16.61 1.44 3.09
CA TYR A 315 -15.64 2.42 3.57
C TYR A 315 -15.72 2.61 5.09
N ALA A 316 -14.57 2.64 5.74
CA ALA A 316 -14.42 3.19 7.08
C ALA A 316 -14.29 4.71 7.02
N SER A 317 -14.67 5.38 8.10
CA SER A 317 -14.52 6.82 8.26
C SER A 317 -13.88 7.13 9.61
N ALA A 318 -12.97 8.11 9.62
CA ALA A 318 -12.41 8.70 10.84
C ALA A 318 -12.42 10.22 10.68
N THR A 319 -12.69 10.94 11.77
CA THR A 319 -12.57 12.40 11.79
C THR A 319 -11.53 12.76 12.84
N ILE A 320 -10.49 13.48 12.43
CA ILE A 320 -9.45 13.95 13.35
C ILE A 320 -9.16 15.42 13.11
N LEU A 321 -8.70 16.10 14.16
CA LEU A 321 -8.00 17.37 14.04
C LEU A 321 -6.62 17.09 13.43
N VAL A 322 -6.31 17.67 12.28
CA VAL A 322 -5.02 17.49 11.62
C VAL A 322 -4.05 18.56 12.16
N GLU A 323 -3.23 18.19 13.13
CA GLU A 323 -2.26 19.09 13.75
C GLU A 323 -0.97 19.24 12.93
N ARG A 324 -0.66 18.27 12.06
CA ARG A 324 0.64 18.18 11.35
C ARG A 324 1.80 17.91 12.31
N ALA A 325 1.67 16.84 13.10
CA ALA A 325 2.73 16.41 14.02
C ALA A 325 4.06 16.12 13.30
N ASP A 326 4.03 15.83 11.99
CA ASP A 326 5.20 15.71 11.12
C ASP A 326 6.06 16.99 11.05
N LEU A 327 5.45 18.16 11.27
CA LEU A 327 6.13 19.45 11.29
C LEU A 327 6.50 19.95 12.69
N ARG A 328 6.03 19.28 13.75
CA ARG A 328 6.18 19.75 15.13
C ARG A 328 7.64 19.68 15.59
N PRO A 329 8.26 20.81 15.99
CA PRO A 329 9.60 20.77 16.59
C PRO A 329 9.64 19.92 17.87
N LEU A 330 10.76 19.21 18.06
CA LEU A 330 11.03 18.46 19.27
C LEU A 330 11.19 19.40 20.47
N SER A 331 10.87 18.92 21.67
CA SER A 331 11.15 19.66 22.89
C SER A 331 12.66 19.84 23.08
N PRO A 332 13.15 21.04 23.44
CA PRO A 332 14.53 21.21 23.89
C PRO A 332 14.85 20.31 25.09
N VAL A 333 16.13 20.07 25.37
CA VAL A 333 16.56 19.26 26.52
C VAL A 333 17.59 19.99 27.37
N HIS A 334 17.86 19.45 28.56
CA HIS A 334 18.84 20.01 29.50
C HIS A 334 18.57 21.50 29.82
N VAL A 335 17.30 21.86 30.02
CA VAL A 335 16.93 23.18 30.51
C VAL A 335 17.61 23.40 31.86
N ARG A 336 18.23 24.57 32.03
CA ARG A 336 18.93 25.00 33.24
C ARG A 336 18.59 26.45 33.52
N GLY A 337 18.24 26.76 34.76
CA GLY A 337 18.20 28.11 35.31
C GLY A 337 19.28 28.27 36.38
N ARG A 338 20.03 29.37 36.36
CA ARG A 338 21.02 29.70 37.41
C ARG A 338 21.19 31.20 37.56
N ARG A 339 21.59 31.65 38.74
CA ARG A 339 22.14 32.99 38.94
C ARG A 339 23.67 32.93 39.00
N ALA A 340 24.32 33.76 38.20
CA ALA A 340 25.79 33.91 38.19
C ALA A 340 26.16 35.36 37.94
N ASP A 341 27.11 35.90 38.71
CA ASP A 341 27.60 37.28 38.61
C ASP A 341 26.48 38.34 38.63
N GLY A 342 25.41 38.07 39.38
CA GLY A 342 24.22 38.94 39.49
C GLY A 342 23.18 38.74 38.38
N ASN A 343 23.50 38.01 37.31
CA ASN A 343 22.63 37.77 36.16
C ASN A 343 21.85 36.47 36.31
N LEU A 344 20.58 36.50 35.91
CA LEU A 344 19.75 35.32 35.74
C LEU A 344 19.98 34.76 34.33
N THR A 345 20.42 33.50 34.26
CA THR A 345 20.65 32.79 32.98
C THR A 345 19.75 31.58 32.89
N VAL A 346 19.04 31.47 31.77
CA VAL A 346 18.31 30.28 31.35
C VAL A 346 18.96 29.74 30.08
N SER A 347 19.21 28.43 30.00
CA SER A 347 19.84 27.80 28.84
C SER A 347 19.28 26.40 28.59
N TRP A 348 19.35 25.93 27.35
CA TRP A 348 18.91 24.59 26.94
C TRP A 348 19.74 24.07 25.77
N VAL A 349 19.52 22.82 25.37
CA VAL A 349 20.13 22.18 24.21
C VAL A 349 19.04 21.92 23.17
N ARG A 350 19.26 22.38 21.94
CA ARG A 350 18.38 22.15 20.79
C ARG A 350 18.30 20.67 20.43
N ARG A 351 17.13 20.22 20.00
CA ARG A 351 16.92 18.92 19.32
C ARG A 351 16.47 19.19 17.89
N THR A 352 16.77 18.29 16.97
CA THR A 352 16.26 18.34 15.59
C THR A 352 15.47 17.08 15.27
N ARG A 353 14.38 17.24 14.51
CA ARG A 353 13.58 16.13 13.98
C ARG A 353 14.12 15.58 12.65
N ILE A 354 14.95 16.34 11.94
CA ILE A 354 15.52 15.96 10.64
C ILE A 354 17.04 15.89 10.76
N GLY A 355 17.62 14.73 10.43
CA GLY A 355 19.07 14.54 10.38
C GLY A 355 19.79 14.57 11.74
N GLY A 356 19.06 14.40 12.85
CA GLY A 356 19.64 14.43 14.20
C GLY A 356 20.57 13.25 14.52
N ASP A 357 20.41 12.14 13.81
CA ASP A 357 21.19 10.92 13.99
C ASP A 357 22.44 10.87 13.08
N LEU A 358 22.80 11.97 12.42
CA LEU A 358 24.01 12.04 11.60
C LEU A 358 25.25 12.14 12.50
N TRP A 359 26.03 11.05 12.57
CA TRP A 359 27.32 11.00 13.27
C TRP A 359 28.48 11.51 12.40
N THR A 360 28.30 12.67 11.76
CA THR A 360 29.32 13.32 10.92
C THR A 360 29.93 14.53 11.62
N PRO A 361 31.20 14.90 11.34
CA PRO A 361 31.77 16.14 11.85
C PRO A 361 30.96 17.36 11.38
N GLY A 362 30.48 18.17 12.32
CA GLY A 362 29.68 19.37 12.04
C GLY A 362 28.59 19.60 13.10
N ASP A 363 27.89 20.72 12.99
CA ASP A 363 26.73 21.00 13.82
C ASP A 363 25.51 20.20 13.34
N VAL A 364 24.69 19.77 14.30
CA VAL A 364 23.42 19.06 14.04
C VAL A 364 22.52 19.95 13.18
N PRO A 365 21.93 19.45 12.08
CA PRO A 365 21.08 20.25 11.20
C PRO A 365 19.94 20.97 11.94
N LEU A 366 19.58 22.17 11.51
CA LEU A 366 18.55 22.98 12.15
C LEU A 366 17.14 22.38 11.97
N GLY A 367 16.86 21.84 10.77
CA GLY A 367 15.55 21.27 10.40
C GLY A 367 14.42 22.30 10.20
N GLU A 368 14.62 23.54 10.65
CA GLU A 368 13.72 24.69 10.53
C GLU A 368 14.42 25.87 9.81
N VAL A 369 13.66 26.89 9.41
CA VAL A 369 14.17 28.06 8.67
C VAL A 369 15.12 28.91 9.53
N ALA A 370 14.81 29.07 10.81
CA ALA A 370 15.61 29.82 11.78
C ALA A 370 15.58 29.14 13.16
N GLU A 371 16.63 29.38 13.95
CA GLU A 371 16.69 28.92 15.33
C GLU A 371 15.97 29.94 16.22
N HIS A 372 14.73 29.62 16.58
CA HIS A 372 13.84 30.52 17.30
C HIS A 372 13.13 29.79 18.44
N TYR A 373 12.98 30.47 19.58
CA TYR A 373 12.38 29.90 20.78
C TYR A 373 11.34 30.83 21.41
N GLU A 374 10.23 30.22 21.83
CA GLU A 374 9.30 30.82 22.78
C GLU A 374 9.70 30.37 24.18
N LEU A 375 10.08 31.32 25.03
CA LEU A 375 10.44 31.11 26.43
C LEU A 375 9.35 31.71 27.33
N LYS A 376 8.67 30.87 28.11
CA LYS A 376 7.84 31.31 29.24
C LYS A 376 8.64 31.15 30.52
N VAL A 377 8.79 32.23 31.27
CA VAL A 377 9.68 32.28 32.43
C VAL A 377 9.09 33.16 33.54
N GLY A 378 9.29 32.79 34.80
CA GLY A 378 8.80 33.57 35.94
C GLY A 378 9.02 32.90 37.30
N PRO A 379 8.53 33.51 38.39
CA PRO A 379 8.50 32.86 39.70
C PRO A 379 7.63 31.60 39.66
N ALA A 380 8.09 30.54 40.32
CA ALA A 380 7.36 29.26 40.32
C ALA A 380 5.96 29.39 40.95
N GLY A 381 4.94 28.88 40.25
CA GLY A 381 3.54 28.98 40.67
C GLY A 381 2.87 30.34 40.42
N GLU A 382 3.56 31.27 39.76
CA GLU A 382 3.01 32.55 39.31
C GLU A 382 2.81 32.59 37.78
N THR A 383 2.17 33.65 37.29
CA THR A 383 1.99 33.84 35.84
C THR A 383 3.33 34.07 35.15
N LEU A 384 3.73 33.12 34.30
CA LEU A 384 4.94 33.21 33.50
C LEU A 384 4.84 34.32 32.45
N LYS A 385 5.97 34.98 32.19
CA LYS A 385 6.14 35.96 31.11
C LYS A 385 6.66 35.27 29.86
N THR A 386 6.06 35.58 28.71
CA THR A 386 6.53 35.09 27.41
C THR A 386 7.57 36.03 26.83
N VAL A 387 8.71 35.47 26.44
CA VAL A 387 9.83 36.13 25.77
C VAL A 387 10.20 35.29 24.55
N VAL A 388 10.68 35.95 23.52
CA VAL A 388 11.13 35.32 22.28
C VAL A 388 12.64 35.49 22.15
N VAL A 389 13.37 34.42 21.82
CA VAL A 389 14.83 34.46 21.67
C VAL A 389 15.31 33.67 20.47
N ASP A 390 16.38 34.16 19.84
CA ASP A 390 17.02 33.56 18.64
C ASP A 390 18.30 32.79 18.99
N SER A 391 18.42 32.34 20.24
CA SER A 391 19.59 31.63 20.76
C SER A 391 19.17 30.66 21.86
N PRO A 392 19.92 29.57 22.11
CA PRO A 392 19.54 28.54 23.07
C PRO A 392 19.81 28.95 24.54
N PHE A 393 19.74 30.26 24.80
CA PHE A 393 19.88 30.85 26.11
C PHE A 393 19.20 32.22 26.18
N TRP A 394 18.85 32.63 27.39
CA TRP A 394 18.34 33.93 27.73
C TRP A 394 19.03 34.42 29.00
N VAL A 395 19.52 35.66 28.97
CA VAL A 395 20.24 36.28 30.10
C VAL A 395 19.59 37.61 30.40
N VAL A 396 19.31 37.86 31.68
CA VAL A 396 18.91 39.19 32.17
C VAL A 396 19.72 39.58 33.39
N ASP A 397 20.03 40.87 33.46
CA ASP A 397 20.62 41.46 34.65
C ASP A 397 19.56 41.71 35.74
N SER A 398 20.02 42.07 36.94
CA SER A 398 19.12 42.32 38.08
C SER A 398 18.12 43.45 37.82
N ALA A 399 18.49 44.49 37.07
CA ALA A 399 17.58 45.62 36.83
C ALA A 399 16.45 45.22 35.87
N GLN A 400 16.77 44.45 34.83
CA GLN A 400 15.81 43.86 33.91
C GLN A 400 14.89 42.87 34.63
N GLU A 401 15.43 42.05 35.51
CA GLU A 401 14.64 41.10 36.30
C GLU A 401 13.61 41.83 37.19
N LEU A 402 14.03 42.87 37.91
CA LEU A 402 13.13 43.72 38.68
C LEU A 402 12.04 44.34 37.80
N ALA A 403 12.38 44.77 36.58
CA ALA A 403 11.41 45.37 35.65
C ALA A 403 10.40 44.35 35.11
N ILE A 404 10.82 43.11 34.86
CA ILE A 404 9.99 42.06 34.25
C ILE A 404 9.08 41.40 35.30
N PHE A 405 9.62 41.11 36.48
CA PHE A 405 8.96 40.30 37.51
C PHE A 405 8.59 41.09 38.77
N GLY A 406 9.00 42.35 38.89
CA GLY A 406 8.74 43.17 40.08
C GLY A 406 9.66 42.86 41.26
N GLY A 407 10.62 41.95 41.11
CA GLY A 407 11.56 41.54 42.14
C GLY A 407 12.56 40.51 41.64
N LEU A 408 13.55 40.18 42.46
CA LEU A 408 14.47 39.08 42.19
C LEU A 408 13.79 37.75 42.51
N ILE A 409 13.85 36.83 41.56
CA ILE A 409 13.32 35.48 41.68
C ILE A 409 14.34 34.61 42.43
N SER A 410 13.85 33.80 43.37
CA SER A 410 14.61 32.75 44.06
C SER A 410 14.29 31.35 43.54
N THR A 411 13.05 31.11 43.11
CA THR A 411 12.62 29.86 42.47
C THR A 411 12.05 30.17 41.09
N LEU A 412 12.78 29.76 40.06
CA LEU A 412 12.48 30.01 38.66
C LEU A 412 11.68 28.85 38.06
N GLU A 413 10.57 29.14 37.42
CA GLU A 413 9.87 28.21 36.53
C GLU A 413 10.08 28.62 35.07
N VAL A 414 10.38 27.63 34.23
CA VAL A 414 10.73 27.78 32.83
C VAL A 414 9.92 26.79 32.00
N GLU A 415 9.38 27.27 30.90
CA GLU A 415 8.86 26.47 29.80
C GLU A 415 9.44 27.01 28.49
N VAL A 416 10.12 26.17 27.71
CA VAL A 416 10.74 26.56 26.44
C VAL A 416 10.27 25.67 25.30
N ARG A 417 9.95 26.28 24.16
CA ARG A 417 9.55 25.62 22.92
C ARG A 417 10.41 26.12 21.76
N GLN A 418 10.90 25.23 20.90
CA GLN A 418 11.41 25.64 19.59
C GLN A 418 10.21 25.98 18.70
N VAL A 419 10.33 27.05 17.91
CA VAL A 419 9.28 27.54 17.02
C VAL A 419 9.63 27.19 15.58
N SER A 420 8.65 26.64 14.86
CA SER A 420 8.70 26.49 13.41
C SER A 420 7.81 27.54 12.76
N GLU A 421 8.22 28.07 11.61
CA GLU A 421 7.37 28.95 10.82
C GLU A 421 6.14 28.21 10.24
N ARG A 422 6.26 26.91 9.99
CA ARG A 422 5.18 26.09 9.40
C ARG A 422 4.22 25.52 10.45
N PHE A 423 4.72 25.21 11.65
CA PHE A 423 3.93 24.59 12.72
C PHE A 423 3.57 25.57 13.86
N GLY A 424 4.42 26.56 14.13
CA GLY A 424 4.38 27.36 15.34
C GLY A 424 5.20 26.73 16.48
N PRO A 425 4.87 27.03 17.75
CA PRO A 425 5.58 26.49 18.91
C PRO A 425 5.45 24.96 19.00
N GLY A 426 6.59 24.27 19.08
CA GLY A 426 6.65 22.81 19.22
C GLY A 426 6.36 22.31 20.63
N ARG A 427 6.88 21.12 20.94
CA ARG A 427 6.74 20.54 22.29
C ARG A 427 7.51 21.37 23.33
N ALA A 428 6.91 21.50 24.50
CA ALA A 428 7.50 22.21 25.63
C ALA A 428 8.54 21.36 26.37
N ALA A 429 9.61 22.00 26.80
CA ALA A 429 10.51 21.52 27.84
C ALA A 429 10.34 22.40 29.07
N THR A 430 10.10 21.79 30.22
CA THR A 430 9.86 22.50 31.48
C THR A 430 10.96 22.28 32.49
N GLY A 431 11.12 23.22 33.42
CA GLY A 431 12.06 23.09 34.54
C GLY A 431 11.74 24.07 35.66
N VAL A 432 11.95 23.63 36.90
CA VAL A 432 11.87 24.47 38.09
C VAL A 432 13.23 24.45 38.79
N PHE A 433 13.79 25.63 39.06
CA PHE A 433 15.16 25.79 39.55
C PHE A 433 15.20 26.72 40.77
N THR A 434 15.94 26.32 41.80
CA THR A 434 16.36 27.25 42.86
C THR A 434 17.63 27.97 42.39
N LEU A 435 17.63 29.30 42.44
CA LEU A 435 18.61 30.16 41.78
C LEU A 435 19.85 30.52 42.60
#